data_AF-A0A9X7XS69-F1
#
_entry.id   AF-A0A9X7XS69-F1
#
_cell.length_a   1.000
_cell.length_b   1.000
_cell.length_c   1.000
_cell.angle_alpha   90.00
_cell.angle_beta   90.00
_cell.angle_gamma   90.00
#
_symmetry.space_group_name_H-M   'P 1'
#
loop_
_entity.id
_entity.type
_entity.pdbx_description
1 polymer ?
#
loop_
_entity_poly.entity_id
_entity_poly.type
_entity_poly.pdbx_seq_one_letter_code
_entity_poly.pdbx_strand_id
1 'polypeptide(L)'
;MLFLMMAGLVVALVLFFLKRIGARNYYSAVTLVLLFASVLSTVCLAQNYTESLIPAANDGIAISNSLAYWIIGEDRWSRELFKSYFDGSVYVSLLLLLLYLGCVIQEKRHAQK
;
A
#
# COMPACT_ATOMS: atom_id res chain seq x y z
N MET A 1 3.92 -12.65 4.67
CA MET A 1 3.27 -12.65 6.00
C MET A 1 3.64 -11.42 6.84
N LEU A 2 4.92 -11.05 6.96
CA LEU A 2 5.37 -9.86 7.70
C LEU A 2 4.73 -8.55 7.19
N PHE A 3 4.65 -8.36 5.88
CA PHE A 3 4.02 -7.19 5.26
C PHE A 3 2.53 -7.03 5.64
N LEU A 4 1.76 -8.13 5.61
CA LEU A 4 0.34 -8.12 6.00
C LEU A 4 0.16 -7.81 7.49
N MET A 5 1.08 -8.29 8.34
CA MET A 5 1.09 -7.97 9.77
C MET A 5 1.42 -6.48 10.00
N MET A 6 2.41 -5.93 9.28
CA MET A 6 2.77 -4.52 9.36
C MET A 6 1.64 -3.61 8.85
N ALA A 7 1.02 -3.95 7.71
CA ALA A 7 -0.15 -3.24 7.20
C ALA A 7 -1.30 -3.28 8.20
N GLY A 8 -1.61 -4.46 8.76
CA GLY A 8 -2.64 -4.61 9.80
C GLY A 8 -2.34 -3.81 11.07
N LEU A 9 -1.07 -3.73 11.49
CA LEU A 9 -0.63 -2.95 12.64
C LEU A 9 -0.75 -1.45 12.40
N VAL A 10 -0.39 -0.97 11.20
CA VAL A 10 -0.60 0.43 10.79
C VAL A 10 -2.09 0.77 10.82
N VAL A 11 -2.95 -0.10 10.27
CA VAL A 11 -4.42 0.07 10.33
C VAL A 11 -4.90 0.16 11.78
N ALA A 12 -4.47 -0.78 12.63
CA ALA A 12 -4.88 -0.82 14.04
C ALA A 12 -4.42 0.44 14.81
N LEU A 13 -3.19 0.91 14.58
CA LEU A 13 -2.67 2.14 15.19
C LEU A 13 -3.46 3.37 14.73
N VAL A 14 -3.70 3.51 13.42
CA VAL A 14 -4.45 4.65 12.88
C VAL A 14 -5.89 4.65 13.42
N LEU A 15 -6.56 3.50 13.48
CA LEU A 15 -7.88 3.35 14.11
C LEU A 15 -7.85 3.71 15.60
N PHE A 16 -6.84 3.25 16.33
CA PHE A 16 -6.69 3.52 17.76
C PHE A 16 -6.50 5.02 18.04
N PHE A 17 -5.60 5.69 17.32
CA PHE A 17 -5.35 7.12 17.49
C PHE A 17 -6.57 7.97 17.11
N LEU A 18 -7.23 7.67 15.98
CA LEU A 18 -8.39 8.44 15.54
C LEU A 18 -9.60 8.26 16.46
N LYS A 19 -9.81 7.05 17.01
CA LYS A 19 -10.84 6.80 18.03
C LYS A 19 -10.54 7.55 19.33
N ARG A 20 -9.26 7.66 19.72
CA ARG A 20 -8.83 8.38 20.93
C ARG A 20 -9.03 9.90 20.80
N ILE A 21 -8.91 10.46 19.59
CA ILE A 21 -9.06 11.89 19.31
C ILE A 21 -10.54 12.30 19.13
N GLY A 22 -11.47 11.34 19.01
CA GLY A 22 -12.89 11.62 18.81
C GLY A 22 -13.19 12.23 17.43
N ALA A 23 -12.32 12.00 16.45
CA ALA A 23 -12.49 12.51 15.10
C ALA A 23 -13.79 11.94 14.50
N ARG A 24 -14.64 12.80 13.92
CA ARG A 24 -15.92 12.38 13.30
C ARG A 24 -15.73 11.70 11.93
N ASN A 25 -14.58 11.94 11.30
CA ASN A 25 -14.23 11.49 9.93
C ASN A 25 -13.09 10.46 9.91
N TYR A 26 -13.12 9.51 10.83
CA TYR A 26 -11.99 8.59 11.03
C TYR A 26 -11.89 7.52 9.94
N TYR A 27 -12.98 7.10 9.31
CA TYR A 27 -12.95 6.04 8.29
C TYR A 27 -12.31 6.53 6.99
N SER A 28 -12.63 7.75 6.55
CA SER A 28 -12.00 8.33 5.36
C SER A 28 -10.51 8.58 5.60
N ALA A 29 -10.14 9.08 6.78
CA ALA A 29 -8.74 9.32 7.14
C ALA A 29 -7.91 8.01 7.15
N VAL A 30 -8.41 6.93 7.75
CA VAL A 30 -7.73 5.61 7.75
C VAL A 30 -7.54 5.12 6.32
N THR A 31 -8.61 5.17 5.54
CA THR A 31 -8.59 4.63 4.17
C THR A 31 -7.66 5.43 3.27
N LEU A 32 -7.55 6.74 3.49
CA LEU A 32 -6.59 7.59 2.78
C LEU A 32 -5.14 7.23 3.11
N VAL A 33 -4.82 7.00 4.39
CA VAL A 33 -3.47 6.59 4.81
C VAL A 33 -3.11 5.23 4.21
N LEU A 34 -4.06 4.28 4.21
CA LEU A 34 -3.87 2.98 3.57
C LEU A 34 -3.66 3.10 2.06
N LEU A 35 -4.45 3.94 1.40
CA LEU A 35 -4.32 4.20 -0.04
C LEU A 35 -2.94 4.77 -0.35
N PHE A 36 -2.47 5.73 0.45
CA PHE A 36 -1.14 6.32 0.26
C PHE A 36 -0.02 5.28 0.41
N ALA A 37 -0.07 4.45 1.46
CA ALA A 37 0.90 3.37 1.66
C ALA A 37 0.88 2.34 0.52
N SER A 38 -0.31 2.00 0.01
CA SER A 38 -0.49 1.11 -1.12
C SER A 38 0.12 1.68 -2.39
N VAL A 39 -0.15 2.95 -2.71
CA VAL A 39 0.41 3.64 -3.88
C VAL A 39 1.93 3.74 -3.79
N LEU A 40 2.49 4.09 -2.62
CA LEU A 40 3.94 4.10 -2.42
C LEU A 40 4.56 2.71 -2.67
N SER A 41 3.92 1.66 -2.15
CA SER A 41 4.36 0.28 -2.38
C SER A 41 4.32 -0.08 -3.87
N THR A 42 3.25 0.32 -4.58
CA THR A 42 3.14 0.16 -6.04
C THR A 42 4.28 0.85 -6.78
N VAL A 43 4.59 2.11 -6.43
CA VAL A 43 5.67 2.87 -7.09
C VAL A 43 7.03 2.20 -6.86
N CYS A 44 7.33 1.79 -5.63
CA CYS A 44 8.58 1.10 -5.32
C CYS A 44 8.69 -0.23 -6.07
N LEU A 45 7.62 -1.02 -6.14
CA LEU A 45 7.60 -2.28 -6.89
C LEU A 45 7.76 -2.06 -8.40
N ALA A 46 7.14 -1.01 -8.95
CA ALA A 46 7.29 -0.62 -10.34
C ALA A 46 8.74 -0.28 -10.70
N GLN A 47 9.41 0.51 -9.85
CA GLN A 47 10.83 0.85 -10.02
C GLN A 47 11.73 -0.40 -10.02
N ASN A 48 11.54 -1.30 -9.05
CA ASN A 48 12.33 -2.55 -9.00
C ASN A 48 12.09 -3.44 -10.22
N TYR A 49 10.85 -3.49 -10.72
CA TYR A 49 10.52 -4.21 -11.95
C TYR A 49 11.20 -3.58 -13.17
N THR A 50 11.13 -2.25 -13.34
CA THR A 50 11.74 -1.56 -14.49
C THR A 50 13.27 -1.64 -14.48
N GLU A 51 13.89 -1.49 -13.32
CA GLU A 51 15.35 -1.62 -13.18
C GLU A 51 15.82 -3.06 -13.48
N SER A 52 14.99 -4.07 -13.16
CA SER A 52 15.28 -5.47 -13.49
C SER A 52 15.14 -5.78 -14.99
N LEU A 53 14.53 -4.89 -15.79
CA LEU A 53 14.39 -5.06 -17.24
C LEU A 53 15.57 -4.50 -18.04
N ILE A 54 16.43 -3.67 -17.45
CA ILE A 54 17.56 -3.03 -18.15
C ILE A 54 18.72 -4.02 -18.25
N PRO A 55 19.03 -4.57 -19.45
CA PRO A 55 20.17 -5.47 -19.62
C PRO A 55 21.46 -4.64 -19.44
N ALA A 56 22.39 -5.14 -18.59
CA ALA A 56 23.69 -4.54 -18.23
C ALA A 56 23.73 -3.54 -17.05
N ALA A 57 22.60 -3.16 -16.45
CA ALA A 57 22.61 -2.34 -15.23
C ALA A 57 22.67 -3.18 -13.94
N ASN A 58 22.08 -4.38 -13.95
CA ASN A 58 22.05 -5.33 -12.84
C ASN A 58 22.07 -6.77 -13.37
N ASP A 59 22.57 -7.74 -12.58
CA ASP A 59 22.65 -9.18 -12.92
C ASP A 59 21.26 -9.88 -12.96
N GLY A 60 20.26 -9.25 -13.56
CA GLY A 60 18.92 -9.79 -13.79
C GLY A 60 17.90 -9.59 -12.65
N ILE A 61 18.33 -9.14 -11.47
CA ILE A 61 17.47 -8.76 -10.34
C ILE A 61 17.99 -7.44 -9.77
N ALA A 62 17.24 -6.36 -9.94
CA ALA A 62 17.58 -5.06 -9.38
C ALA A 62 16.82 -4.82 -8.08
N ILE A 63 17.54 -4.83 -6.96
CA ILE A 63 17.02 -4.30 -5.71
C ILE A 63 17.33 -2.81 -5.62
N SER A 64 16.39 -1.96 -6.01
CA SER A 64 16.55 -0.52 -5.98
C SER A 64 16.04 0.13 -4.68
N ASN A 65 15.13 -0.52 -3.93
CA ASN A 65 14.47 0.11 -2.78
C ASN A 65 14.34 -0.81 -1.56
N SER A 66 14.63 -0.27 -0.37
CA SER A 66 14.47 -0.98 0.92
C SER A 66 13.04 -1.45 1.20
N LEU A 67 12.05 -0.79 0.63
CA LEU A 67 10.64 -1.19 0.70
C LEU A 67 10.38 -2.54 0.01
N ALA A 68 11.14 -2.91 -1.02
CA ALA A 68 11.00 -4.21 -1.66
C ALA A 68 11.37 -5.36 -0.73
N TYR A 69 12.44 -5.20 0.07
CA TYR A 69 12.81 -6.17 1.11
C TYR A 69 11.69 -6.34 2.14
N TRP A 70 10.98 -5.27 2.48
CA TRP A 70 9.90 -5.34 3.48
C TRP A 70 8.62 -5.99 2.93
N ILE A 71 8.37 -5.86 1.63
CA ILE A 71 7.18 -6.40 0.97
C ILE A 71 7.39 -7.88 0.60
N ILE A 72 8.51 -8.18 -0.06
CA ILE A 72 8.79 -9.50 -0.67
C ILE A 72 9.59 -10.39 0.28
N GLY A 73 10.40 -9.83 1.17
CA GLY A 73 11.33 -10.57 2.03
C GLY A 73 12.70 -10.76 1.38
N GLU A 74 13.60 -11.55 1.99
CA GLU A 74 14.97 -11.78 1.48
C GLU A 74 15.08 -12.97 0.51
N ASP A 75 14.08 -13.84 0.44
CA ASP A 75 14.18 -15.09 -0.32
C ASP A 75 13.43 -15.03 -1.67
N ARG A 76 14.13 -15.42 -2.75
CA ARG A 76 13.62 -15.72 -4.10
C ARG A 76 13.01 -14.55 -4.86
N TRP A 77 13.86 -13.60 -5.24
CA TRP A 77 13.44 -12.46 -6.04
C TRP A 77 13.43 -12.84 -7.52
N SER A 78 12.40 -12.41 -8.23
CA SER A 78 12.31 -12.63 -9.68
C SER A 78 11.50 -11.50 -10.32
N ARG A 79 11.72 -11.29 -11.62
CA ARG A 79 10.97 -10.29 -12.40
C ARG A 79 9.47 -10.56 -12.36
N GLU A 80 9.09 -11.83 -12.43
CA GLU A 80 7.70 -12.27 -12.38
C GLU A 80 7.08 -11.99 -11.01
N LEU A 81 7.86 -12.16 -9.93
CA LEU A 81 7.42 -11.86 -8.58
C LEU A 81 7.19 -10.37 -8.39
N PHE A 82 8.13 -9.51 -8.80
CA PHE A 82 7.94 -8.06 -8.76
C PHE A 82 6.72 -7.62 -9.54
N LYS A 83 6.51 -8.18 -10.74
CA LYS A 83 5.33 -7.91 -11.55
C LYS A 83 4.04 -8.34 -10.86
N SER A 84 4.01 -9.54 -10.27
CA SER A 84 2.83 -10.05 -9.57
C SER A 84 2.45 -9.20 -8.36
N TYR A 85 3.43 -8.79 -7.55
CA TYR A 85 3.19 -7.89 -6.42
C TYR A 85 2.81 -6.47 -6.86
N PHE A 86 3.39 -5.97 -7.95
CA PHE A 86 3.00 -4.70 -8.55
C PHE A 86 1.53 -4.73 -9.00
N ASP A 87 1.14 -5.72 -9.80
CA ASP A 87 -0.24 -5.88 -10.29
C ASP A 87 -1.22 -6.00 -9.11
N GLY A 88 -0.87 -6.79 -8.09
CA GLY A 88 -1.65 -6.91 -6.86
C GLY A 88 -1.81 -5.59 -6.11
N SER A 89 -0.73 -4.81 -5.98
CA SER A 89 -0.75 -3.51 -5.30
C SER A 89 -1.55 -2.46 -6.06
N VAL A 90 -1.60 -2.53 -7.40
CA VAL A 90 -2.50 -1.69 -8.22
C VAL A 90 -3.97 -2.01 -7.91
N TYR A 91 -4.36 -3.29 -7.90
CA TYR A 91 -5.74 -3.67 -7.59
C TYR A 91 -6.15 -3.27 -6.15
N VAL A 92 -5.26 -3.45 -5.18
CA VAL A 92 -5.49 -3.02 -3.80
C VAL A 92 -5.65 -1.50 -3.73
N SER A 93 -4.81 -0.74 -4.42
CA SER A 93 -4.92 0.73 -4.48
C SER A 93 -6.26 1.18 -5.09
N LEU A 94 -6.73 0.53 -6.16
CA LEU A 94 -8.03 0.82 -6.77
C LEU A 94 -9.19 0.51 -5.83
N LEU A 95 -9.14 -0.61 -5.12
CA LEU A 95 -10.16 -0.98 -4.14
C LEU A 95 -10.19 0.03 -2.97
N LEU A 96 -9.03 0.41 -2.45
CA LEU A 96 -8.90 1.40 -1.38
C LEU A 96 -9.41 2.78 -1.81
N LEU A 97 -9.22 3.16 -3.08
CA LEU A 97 -9.79 4.40 -3.62
C LEU A 97 -11.33 4.38 -3.60
N LEU A 98 -11.94 3.27 -4.04
CA LEU A 98 -13.40 3.12 -4.00
C LEU A 98 -13.93 3.15 -2.56
N LEU A 99 -13.25 2.45 -1.64
CA LEU A 99 -13.60 2.46 -0.22
C LEU A 99 -13.47 3.86 0.38
N TYR A 100 -12.41 4.60 0.06
CA TYR A 100 -12.20 5.97 0.52
C TYR A 100 -13.35 6.88 0.09
N LEU A 101 -13.74 6.82 -1.19
CA LEU A 101 -14.89 7.58 -1.70
C LEU A 101 -16.18 7.21 -0.96
N GLY A 102 -16.41 5.91 -0.72
CA GLY A 102 -17.53 5.42 0.08
C GLY A 102 -17.55 5.99 1.49
N CYS A 103 -16.41 5.96 2.19
CA CYS A 103 -16.26 6.52 3.54
C CYS A 103 -16.54 8.03 3.56
N VAL A 104 -15.98 8.80 2.61
CA VAL A 104 -16.21 10.24 2.53
C VAL A 104 -17.69 10.56 2.30
N ILE A 105 -18.37 9.83 1.41
CA ILE A 105 -19.80 10.03 1.15
C ILE A 105 -20.61 9.71 2.39
N GLN A 106 -20.33 8.59 3.06
CA GLN A 106 -21.04 8.18 4.28
C GLN A 106 -20.85 9.21 5.40
N GLU A 107 -19.62 9.64 5.66
CA GLU A 107 -19.31 10.65 6.67
C GLU A 107 -20.01 11.98 6.40
N LYS A 108 -20.02 12.45 5.15
CA LYS A 108 -20.77 13.66 4.77
C LYS A 108 -22.26 13.52 5.02
N ARG A 109 -22.86 12.36 4.73
CA ARG A 109 -24.30 12.11 4.99
C ARG A 109 -24.63 12.12 6.49
N HIS A 110 -23.72 11.64 7.34
CA HIS A 110 -23.89 11.67 8.80
C HIS A 110 -23.58 13.04 9.44
N ALA A 111 -22.87 13.92 8.74
CA ALA A 111 -22.63 15.29 9.19
C ALA A 111 -23.82 16.23 8.91
N GLN A 112 -24.68 15.90 7.94
CA GLN A 112 -25.87 16.68 7.58
C GLN A 112 -27.14 16.30 8.34
N LYS A 113 -27.13 15.19 9.10
CA LYS A 113 -28.18 14.81 10.05
C LYS A 113 -27.81 15.29 11.44
#